data_AF-P58198-F1
#
_entry.id   AF-P58198-F1
#
_cell.length_a   1.000
_cell.length_b   1.000
_cell.length_c   1.000
_cell.angle_alpha   90.00
_cell.angle_beta   90.00
_cell.angle_gamma   90.00
#
_symmetry.space_group_name_H-M   'P 1'
#
loop_
_entity.id
_entity.type
_entity.pdbx_description
1 polymer ?
#
loop_
_entity_poly.entity_id
_entity_poly.type
_entity_poly.pdbx_seq_one_letter_code
_entity_poly.pdbx_strand_id
1 'polypeptide(L)' 'MGIVDIAREYIVAWRRILTLARKPDEEEYSLLLKLNLLGFALVGGIGYLIHLGYIILTSG' A
#
# COMPACT_ATOMS: atom_id res chain seq x y z
N MET A 1 7.30 18.56 20.50
CA MET A 1 6.11 18.02 19.81
C MET A 1 5.96 16.57 20.26
N GLY A 2 4.94 16.26 21.05
CA GLY A 2 4.75 14.91 21.58
C GLY A 2 4.16 13.96 20.54
N ILE A 3 4.34 12.65 20.73
CA ILE A 3 3.70 11.63 19.88
C ILE A 3 2.17 11.79 19.90
N VAL A 4 1.60 12.22 21.03
CA VAL A 4 0.16 12.48 21.18
C VAL A 4 -0.31 13.62 20.28
N ASP A 5 0.48 14.68 20.14
CA ASP A 5 0.14 15.82 19.28
C ASP A 5 0.14 15.39 17.81
N ILE A 6 1.17 14.63 17.41
CA ILE A 6 1.31 14.06 16.06
C ILE A 6 0.12 13.15 15.74
N ALA A 7 -0.25 12.26 16.66
CA ALA A 7 -1.40 11.38 16.47
C ALA A 7 -2.71 12.17 16.32
N ARG A 8 -2.91 13.23 17.12
CA ARG A 8 -4.09 14.10 17.03
C ARG A 8 -4.15 14.80 15.69
N GLU A 9 -3.02 15.31 15.19
CA GLU A 9 -2.92 15.94 13.87
C GLU A 9 -3.29 14.96 12.75
N TYR A 10 -2.76 13.73 12.78
CA TYR A 10 -3.11 12.70 11.80
C TYR A 10 -4.60 12.34 11.84
N ILE A 11 -5.19 12.21 13.02
CA ILE A 11 -6.63 11.91 13.16
C ILE A 11 -7.48 13.04 12.57
N VAL A 12 -7.13 14.30 12.85
CA VAL A 12 -7.85 15.46 12.28
C VAL A 12 -7.69 15.51 10.76
N ALA A 13 -6.50 15.22 10.24
CA ALA A 13 -6.25 15.13 8.81
C ALA A 13 -7.08 14.02 8.14
N TRP A 14 -7.14 12.83 8.72
CA TRP A 14 -7.96 11.73 8.20
C TRP A 14 -9.45 12.07 8.22
N ARG A 15 -9.96 12.67 9.31
CA ARG A 15 -11.35 13.13 9.36
C ARG A 15 -11.66 14.09 8.22
N ARG A 16 -10.76 15.04 7.95
CA ARG A 16 -10.90 15.98 6.84
C ARG A 16 -10.86 15.27 5.48
N ILE A 17 -9.96 14.30 5.28
CA ILE A 17 -9.90 13.53 4.04
C ILE A 17 -11.22 12.78 3.82
N LEU A 18 -11.75 12.12 4.84
CA LEU A 18 -13.00 11.38 4.75
C LEU A 18 -14.22 12.28 4.44
N THR A 19 -14.25 13.53 4.94
CA THR A 19 -15.34 14.46 4.63
C THR A 19 -15.24 15.08 3.24
N LEU A 20 -14.02 15.23 2.69
CA LEU A 20 -13.82 15.76 1.33
C LEU A 20 -13.80 14.67 0.25
N ALA A 21 -13.51 13.42 0.60
CA ALA A 21 -13.41 12.33 -0.36
C ALA A 21 -14.77 12.03 -1.00
N ARG A 22 -14.78 11.97 -2.33
CA ARG A 22 -15.91 11.46 -3.11
C ARG A 22 -15.85 9.92 -3.10
N LYS A 23 -17.01 9.26 -2.99
CA LYS A 23 -17.10 7.82 -3.22
C LYS A 23 -16.69 7.52 -4.67
N PRO A 24 -15.68 6.67 -4.91
CA PRO A 24 -15.26 6.33 -6.27
C PRO A 24 -16.39 5.63 -7.01
N ASP A 25 -16.44 5.84 -8.33
CA ASP A 25 -17.32 5.04 -9.19
C ASP A 25 -16.73 3.64 -9.42
N GLU A 26 -17.53 2.75 -10.02
CA GLU A 26 -17.13 1.34 -10.22
C GLU A 26 -15.91 1.21 -11.14
N GLU A 27 -15.79 2.10 -12.13
CA GLU A 27 -14.66 2.13 -13.06
C GLU A 27 -13.38 2.56 -12.34
N GLU A 28 -13.44 3.64 -11.56
CA GLU A 28 -12.33 4.12 -10.73
C GLU A 28 -11.92 3.06 -9.70
N TYR A 29 -12.88 2.42 -9.02
CA TYR A 29 -12.58 1.36 -8.08
C TYR A 29 -11.88 0.17 -8.76
N SER A 30 -12.35 -0.26 -9.93
CA SER A 30 -11.72 -1.32 -10.72
C SER A 30 -10.29 -0.95 -11.14
N LEU A 31 -10.09 0.29 -11.57
CA LEU A 31 -8.78 0.81 -11.96
C LEU A 31 -7.82 0.81 -10.76
N LEU A 32 -8.25 1.36 -9.63
CA LEU A 32 -7.46 1.40 -8.39
C LEU A 32 -7.14 -0.02 -7.91
N LEU A 33 -8.11 -0.94 -7.94
CA LEU A 33 -7.88 -2.33 -7.56
C LEU A 33 -6.83 -3.00 -8.45
N LYS A 34 -6.93 -2.84 -9.78
CA LYS A 34 -5.93 -3.35 -10.74
C LYS A 34 -4.54 -2.78 -10.46
N LEU A 35 -4.45 -1.48 -10.21
CA LEU A 35 -3.18 -0.81 -9.92
C LEU A 35 -2.56 -1.33 -8.62
N ASN A 36 -3.36 -1.47 -7.56
CA ASN A 36 -2.89 -2.01 -6.29
C ASN A 36 -2.42 -3.45 -6.43
N LEU A 37 -3.22 -4.31 -7.09
CA LEU A 37 -2.85 -5.71 -7.33
C LEU A 37 -1.60 -5.84 -8.18
N LEU A 38 -1.44 -5.01 -9.20
CA LEU A 38 -0.22 -4.95 -10.01
C LEU A 38 0.99 -4.55 -9.15
N GLY A 39 0.83 -3.55 -8.29
CA GLY A 39 1.87 -3.13 -7.33
C GLY A 39 2.25 -4.26 -6.37
N PHE A 40 1.27 -4.96 -5.80
CA PHE A 40 1.50 -6.11 -4.92
C PHE A 40 2.20 -7.26 -5.66
N ALA A 41 1.78 -7.57 -6.87
CA ALA A 41 2.40 -8.62 -7.69
C ALA A 41 3.86 -8.29 -8.04
N LEU A 42 4.15 -7.02 -8.35
CA LEU A 42 5.51 -6.57 -8.63
C LEU A 42 6.41 -6.66 -7.40
N VAL A 43 5.99 -6.08 -6.27
CA VAL A 43 6.78 -6.10 -5.03
C VAL A 43 6.96 -7.53 -4.52
N GLY A 44 5.88 -8.31 -4.51
CA GLY A 44 5.90 -9.72 -4.13
C GLY A 44 6.76 -10.56 -5.07
N GLY A 45 6.68 -10.31 -6.39
CA GLY A 45 7.50 -10.98 -7.39
C GLY A 45 8.98 -10.68 -7.23
N ILE A 46 9.37 -9.43 -6.99
CA ILE A 46 10.76 -9.05 -6.71
C ILE A 46 11.25 -9.75 -5.43
N GLY A 47 10.47 -9.68 -4.35
CA GLY A 47 10.81 -10.37 -3.10
C GLY A 47 10.97 -11.88 -3.27
N TYR A 48 10.07 -12.50 -4.04
CA TYR A 48 10.12 -13.92 -4.37
C TYR A 48 11.37 -14.28 -5.17
N LEU A 49 11.73 -13.51 -6.20
CA LEU A 49 12.92 -13.77 -7.02
C LEU A 49 14.22 -13.66 -6.20
N ILE A 50 14.32 -12.66 -5.31
CA ILE A 50 15.46 -12.52 -4.40
C ILE A 50 15.56 -13.75 -3.49
N HIS A 51 14.45 -14.16 -2.88
CA HIS A 51 14.42 -15.31 -2.00
C HIS A 51 14.75 -16.62 -2.73
N LEU A 52 14.22 -16.79 -3.95
CA LEU A 52 14.51 -17.93 -4.81
C LEU A 52 16.00 -18.00 -5.16
N GLY A 53 16.61 -16.87 -5.56
CA GLY A 53 18.04 -16.80 -5.83
C GLY A 53 18.89 -17.14 -4.61
N TYR A 54 18.50 -16.67 -3.42
CA TYR A 54 19.14 -17.03 -2.16
C TYR A 54 19.05 -18.53 -1.86
N ILE A 55 17.88 -19.15 -2.05
CA ILE A 55 17.69 -20.60 -1.86
C ILE A 55 18.57 -21.38 -2.83
N ILE A 56 18.58 -21.03 -4.12
CA ILE A 56 19.38 -21.72 -5.13
C ILE A 56 20.87 -21.63 -4.80
N LEU A 57 21.35 -20.45 -4.40
CA LEU A 57 22.75 -20.23 -4.04
C LEU A 57 23.16 -20.99 -2.75
N THR A 58 22.25 -21.12 -1.79
CA THR A 58 22.54 -21.78 -0.51
C THR A 58 22.35 -23.30 -0.57
N SER A 59 21.52 -23.78 -1.51
CA SER A 59 21.19 -25.21 -1.67
C SER A 59 22.03 -25.92 -2.72
N GLY A 60 22.78 -25.18 -3.55
CA GLY A 60 23.78 -25.70 -4.47
C GLY A 60 25.14 -25.82 -3.80
#